data_AF-A0AAU7K6J4-F1
#
_entry.id   AF-A0AAU7K6J4-F1
#
_cell.length_a   1.000
_cell.length_b   1.000
_cell.length_c   1.000
_cell.angle_alpha   90.00
_cell.angle_beta   90.00
_cell.angle_gamma   90.00
#
_symmetry.space_group_name_H-M   'P 1'
#
loop_
_entity.id
_entity.type
_entity.pdbx_description
1 polymer ?
#
loop_
_entity_poly.entity_id
_entity_poly.type
_entity_poly.pdbx_seq_one_letter_code
_entity_poly.pdbx_strand_id
1 'polypeptide(L)'
;MEQKILSELTDQELLQEAKKKKSAAIMNALLIGFLAGIIFFSVAKNTLGFLTLIPLFFIYKLVNNSKYDNGELENLLKERGLK
;
A
#
# COMPACT_ATOMS: atom_id res chain seq x y z
N MET A 1 9.43 16.50 -3.58
CA MET A 1 9.18 16.46 -2.12
C MET A 1 10.38 15.76 -1.51
N GLU A 2 11.21 16.48 -0.76
CA GLU A 2 12.29 15.85 0.02
C GLU A 2 11.68 14.78 0.93
N GLN A 3 12.21 13.57 0.85
CA GLN A 3 11.82 12.51 1.77
C GLN A 3 12.52 12.80 3.10
N LYS A 4 11.84 13.51 4.00
CA LYS A 4 12.28 13.55 5.39
C LYS A 4 12.37 12.12 5.92
N ILE A 5 13.47 11.81 6.59
CA ILE A 5 13.70 10.51 7.22
C ILE A 5 12.66 10.39 8.34
N LEU A 6 12.09 9.19 8.57
CA LEU A 6 11.04 8.99 9.58
C LEU A 6 11.46 9.51 10.97
N SER A 7 12.75 9.43 11.29
CA SER A 7 13.35 9.93 12.53
C SER A 7 13.25 11.45 12.71
N GLU A 8 13.13 12.23 11.62
CA GLU A 8 13.04 13.70 11.65
C GLU A 8 11.61 14.20 11.85
N LEU A 9 10.61 13.31 11.78
CA LEU A 9 9.21 13.66 11.99
C LEU A 9 8.93 13.87 13.48
N THR A 10 8.06 14.85 13.76
CA THR A 10 7.48 15.03 15.10
C THR A 10 6.51 13.90 15.43
N ASP A 11 6.19 13.72 16.71
CA ASP A 11 5.29 12.65 17.16
C ASP A 11 3.89 12.73 16.52
N GLN A 12 3.40 13.94 16.30
CA GLN A 12 2.13 14.18 15.59
C GLN A 12 2.22 13.75 14.12
N GLU A 13 3.33 14.07 13.44
CA GLU A 13 3.55 13.69 12.06
C GLU A 13 3.75 12.17 11.90
N LEU A 14 4.45 11.52 12.83
CA LEU A 14 4.61 10.07 12.89
C LEU A 14 3.26 9.34 13.03
N LEU A 15 2.42 9.79 13.96
CA LEU A 15 1.07 9.24 14.13
C LEU A 15 0.20 9.47 12.89
N GLN A 16 0.34 10.61 12.23
CA GLN A 16 -0.39 10.91 11.00
C GLN A 16 0.08 10.01 9.84
N GLU A 17 1.39 9.79 9.69
CA GLU A 17 1.96 8.89 8.69
C GLU A 17 1.52 7.44 8.94
N ALA A 18 1.48 6.99 10.19
CA ALA A 18 0.97 5.67 10.58
C ALA A 18 -0.51 5.48 10.19
N LYS A 19 -1.36 6.48 10.47
CA LYS A 19 -2.77 6.47 10.05
C LYS A 19 -2.92 6.46 8.54
N LYS A 20 -2.15 7.28 7.82
CA LYS A 20 -2.13 7.33 6.35
C LYS A 20 -1.73 5.97 5.77
N LYS A 21 -0.66 5.36 6.29
CA LYS A 21 -0.23 4.01 5.90
C LYS A 21 -1.32 2.97 6.10
N LYS A 22 -1.99 2.96 7.25
CA LYS A 22 -3.11 2.04 7.52
C LYS A 22 -4.26 2.22 6.52
N SER A 23 -4.65 3.48 6.27
CA SER A 23 -5.69 3.79 5.29
C SER A 23 -5.28 3.36 3.87
N ALA A 24 -4.04 3.64 3.47
CA ALA A 24 -3.50 3.22 2.19
C ALA A 24 -3.45 1.69 2.06
N ALA A 25 -3.10 0.96 3.11
CA ALA A 25 -3.10 -0.51 3.10
C ALA A 25 -4.52 -1.07 2.86
N ILE A 26 -5.54 -0.49 3.51
CA ILE A 26 -6.94 -0.89 3.29
C ILE A 26 -7.37 -0.58 1.85
N MET A 27 -7.06 0.62 1.36
CA MET A 27 -7.37 1.00 -0.03
C MET A 27 -6.66 0.09 -1.02
N ASN A 28 -5.40 -0.23 -0.78
CA ASN A 28 -4.63 -1.13 -1.62
C ASN A 28 -5.23 -2.54 -1.62
N ALA A 29 -5.61 -3.08 -0.47
CA ALA A 29 -6.26 -4.38 -0.38
C ALA A 29 -7.59 -4.41 -1.15
N LEU A 30 -8.39 -3.34 -1.05
CA LEU A 30 -9.66 -3.21 -1.77
C LEU A 30 -9.46 -3.15 -3.29
N LEU A 31 -8.49 -2.37 -3.75
CA LEU A 31 -8.12 -2.29 -5.16
C LEU A 31 -7.57 -3.62 -5.69
N ILE A 32 -6.70 -4.29 -4.93
CA ILE A 32 -6.18 -5.62 -5.31
C ILE A 32 -7.32 -6.63 -5.41
N GLY A 33 -8.26 -6.65 -4.46
CA GLY A 33 -9.44 -7.52 -4.50
C GLY A 33 -10.32 -7.23 -5.72
N PHE A 34 -10.56 -5.95 -6.04
CA PHE A 34 -11.29 -5.55 -7.24
C PHE A 34 -10.60 -6.01 -8.54
N LEU A 35 -9.28 -5.81 -8.66
CA LEU A 35 -8.49 -6.24 -9.80
C LEU A 35 -8.45 -7.76 -9.94
N ALA A 36 -8.31 -8.49 -8.82
CA ALA A 36 -8.41 -9.94 -8.80
C ALA A 36 -9.80 -10.42 -9.26
N GLY A 37 -10.87 -9.74 -8.86
CA GLY A 37 -12.23 -10.01 -9.34
C GLY A 37 -12.37 -9.83 -10.86
N ILE A 38 -11.78 -8.78 -11.43
CA ILE A 38 -11.74 -8.58 -12.88
C ILE A 38 -11.02 -9.73 -13.59
N ILE A 39 -9.88 -10.17 -13.06
CA ILE A 39 -9.14 -11.31 -13.61
C ILE A 39 -10.00 -12.57 -13.57
N PHE A 40 -10.67 -12.85 -12.44
CA PHE A 40 -11.55 -14.01 -12.28
C PHE A 40 -12.73 -13.98 -13.28
N PHE A 41 -13.35 -12.82 -13.45
CA PHE A 41 -14.43 -12.63 -14.42
C PHE A 41 -13.95 -12.83 -15.86
N SER A 42 -12.77 -12.29 -16.19
CA SER A 42 -12.13 -12.45 -17.50
C SER A 42 -11.83 -13.92 -17.82
N VAL A 43 -11.34 -14.69 -16.83
CA VAL A 43 -11.16 -16.16 -16.94
C VAL A 43 -12.49 -16.84 -17.20
N ALA A 44 -13.53 -16.54 -16.41
CA ALA A 44 -14.85 -17.16 -16.56
C ALA A 44 -15.51 -16.86 -17.92
N LYS A 45 -15.22 -15.70 -18.52
CA LYS A 45 -15.68 -15.31 -19.86
C LYS A 45 -14.71 -15.72 -20.98
N ASN A 46 -13.65 -16.45 -20.67
CA ASN A 46 -12.61 -16.87 -21.61
C ASN A 46 -12.02 -15.70 -22.43
N THR A 47 -12.03 -14.49 -21.85
CA THR A 47 -11.42 -13.27 -22.40
C THR A 47 -10.02 -13.06 -21.80
N LEU A 48 -9.35 -14.17 -21.50
CA LEU A 48 -7.95 -14.16 -21.09
C LEU A 48 -7.12 -13.63 -22.26
N GLY A 49 -6.56 -12.44 -22.07
CA GLY A 49 -5.79 -11.76 -23.11
C GLY A 49 -5.04 -10.58 -22.52
N PHE A 50 -4.54 -9.70 -23.38
CA PHE A 50 -3.73 -8.54 -22.98
C PHE A 50 -4.40 -7.67 -21.89
N LEU A 51 -5.73 -7.66 -21.83
CA LEU A 51 -6.49 -6.93 -20.82
C LEU A 51 -6.25 -7.42 -19.38
N THR A 52 -5.76 -8.64 -19.15
CA THR A 52 -5.41 -9.13 -17.79
C THR A 52 -4.06 -8.61 -17.31
N LEU A 53 -3.18 -8.21 -18.23
CA LEU A 53 -1.88 -7.61 -17.91
C LEU A 53 -2.05 -6.24 -17.25
N ILE A 54 -3.10 -5.51 -17.61
CA ILE A 54 -3.39 -4.19 -17.03
C ILE A 54 -3.68 -4.33 -15.52
N PRO A 55 -4.68 -5.12 -15.06
CA PRO A 55 -4.88 -5.42 -13.65
C PRO A 55 -3.64 -5.93 -12.95
N LEU A 56 -2.90 -6.85 -13.59
CA LEU A 56 -1.71 -7.44 -12.98
C LEU A 56 -0.60 -6.40 -12.74
N PHE A 57 -0.39 -5.50 -13.70
CA PHE A 57 0.54 -4.39 -13.57
C PHE A 57 0.13 -3.42 -12.46
N PHE A 58 -1.17 -3.11 -12.36
CA PHE A 58 -1.69 -2.27 -11.28
C PHE A 58 -1.47 -2.91 -9.91
N ILE A 59 -1.73 -4.21 -9.75
CA ILE A 59 -1.46 -4.94 -8.50
C ILE A 59 0.03 -4.83 -8.13
N TYR A 60 0.93 -5.12 -9.08
CA TYR A 60 2.37 -5.01 -8.85
C TYR A 60 2.79 -3.61 -8.38
N LYS A 61 2.31 -2.57 -9.09
CA LYS A 61 2.59 -1.18 -8.74
C LYS A 61 2.06 -0.81 -7.35
N LEU A 62 0.90 -1.35 -6.96
CA LEU A 62 0.27 -1.05 -5.67
C LEU A 62 1.03 -1.69 -4.50
N VAL A 63 1.49 -2.91 -4.68
CA VAL A 63 2.32 -3.63 -3.69
C VAL A 63 3.67 -2.95 -3.52
N ASN A 64 4.28 -2.46 -4.60
CA ASN A 64 5.61 -1.86 -4.58
C ASN A 64 5.63 -0.35 -4.24
N ASN A 65 4.50 0.27 -3.88
CA ASN A 65 4.41 1.72 -3.59
C ASN A 65 4.73 2.09 -2.13
N SER A 66 5.42 1.24 -1.38
CA SER A 66 5.75 1.55 0.02
C SER A 66 6.83 2.62 0.09
N LYS A 67 6.44 3.84 0.46
CA LYS A 67 7.34 4.99 0.65
C LYS A 67 8.36 4.81 1.78
N TYR A 68 8.06 3.94 2.75
CA TYR A 68 8.89 3.64 3.92
C TYR A 68 8.69 2.18 4.31
N ASP A 69 9.70 1.57 4.92
CA ASP A 69 9.59 0.23 5.49
C ASP A 69 8.61 0.24 6.67
N ASN A 70 7.72 -0.75 6.72
CA ASN A 70 6.71 -0.81 7.77
C ASN A 70 7.34 -1.08 9.15
N GLY A 71 8.44 -1.83 9.20
CA GLY A 71 9.17 -2.13 10.42
C GLY A 71 9.85 -0.89 10.99
N GLU A 72 10.44 -0.04 10.14
CA GLU A 72 11.10 1.20 10.58
C GLU A 72 10.11 2.17 11.24
N LEU A 73 8.94 2.39 10.60
CA LEU A 73 7.89 3.26 11.16
C LEU A 73 7.34 2.70 12.49
N GLU A 74 7.14 1.38 12.56
CA GLU A 74 6.60 0.77 13.77
C GLU A 74 7.61 0.75 14.93
N ASN A 75 8.90 0.55 14.63
CA ASN A 75 9.97 0.64 15.62
C ASN A 75 10.08 2.05 16.21
N LEU A 76 10.03 3.10 15.37
CA LEU A 76 10.08 4.49 15.83
C LEU A 76 8.87 4.87 16.69
N LEU A 77 7.67 4.38 16.35
CA LEU A 77 6.47 4.59 17.16
C LEU A 77 6.60 3.95 18.55
N LYS A 78 7.18 2.74 18.64
CA LYS A 78 7.43 2.05 19.91
C LYS A 78 8.52 2.73 20.73
N GLU A 79 9.61 3.13 20.10
CA GLU A 79 10.74 3.81 20.76
C GLU A 79 10.29 5.12 21.44
N ARG A 80 9.33 5.83 20.83
CA ARG A 80 8.75 7.06 21.37
C ARG A 80 7.51 6.86 22.26
N GLY A 81 7.12 5.62 22.56
CA GLY A 81 5.97 5.32 23.40
C GLY A 81 4.61 5.73 22.81
N LEU A 82 4.51 5.84 21.49
CA LEU A 82 3.30 6.25 20.76
C LEU A 82 2.40 5.05 20.39
N LYS A 83 2.89 3.82 20.58
CA LYS A 83 2.17 2.57 20.31
C LYS A 83 2.68 1.41 21.18
#